data_AF-A0A158NWK4-F1
#
_entry.id   AF-A0A158NWK4-F1
#
_cell.length_a   1.000
_cell.length_b   1.000
_cell.length_c   1.000
_cell.angle_alpha   90.00
_cell.angle_beta   90.00
_cell.angle_gamma   90.00
#
_symmetry.space_group_name_H-M   'P 1'
#
loop_
_entity.id
_entity.type
_entity.pdbx_description
1 polymer ?
#
loop_
_entity_poly.entity_id
_entity_poly.type
_entity_poly.pdbx_seq_one_letter_code
_entity_poly.pdbx_strand_id
1 'polypeptide(L)'
;MIEVTNQNFNKVYPHLEHTLKNASFIAIDGEFTGIESDDVRNSLFDSIHERYEKNKSHIQPYIIIQFGISTFQRVHDENKYTAEAFNFFLLPRTIPSKNRHFLWQIRSLEFLTMYGFDFNKLACNGISYLDQIDKTLLEQQIQENTLFNNVEQSLSYKEEDDFKNSIIQIFEWLKTASDEVESIKVESSTPTLQYFMHKELRKRFSNIWTFSGNNVITVIKVLPESRQILEQEEGSILENVLLESYVGFSKVFNLLVTLKKPIIAHNAFLDFMFIHQQFYKPLPQKYIDFKNNIHQLFPTIYDTK
;
A
#
# COMPACT_ATOMS: atom_id res chain seq x y z
N MET A 1 -17.79 10.94 -7.72
CA MET A 1 -16.37 10.63 -7.49
C MET A 1 -16.24 10.05 -6.10
N ILE A 2 -15.70 8.84 -5.98
CA ILE A 2 -15.59 8.08 -4.74
C ILE A 2 -14.18 8.31 -4.20
N GLU A 3 -14.07 8.93 -3.04
CA GLU A 3 -12.78 9.06 -2.35
C GLU A 3 -12.44 7.76 -1.64
N VAL A 4 -11.25 7.25 -1.89
CA VAL A 4 -10.76 5.98 -1.36
C VAL A 4 -9.55 6.23 -0.48
N THR A 5 -9.66 5.84 0.78
CA THR A 5 -8.62 5.92 1.80
C THR A 5 -8.44 4.55 2.44
N ASN A 6 -7.41 4.38 3.25
CA ASN A 6 -7.15 3.11 3.93
C ASN A 6 -8.32 2.63 4.81
N GLN A 7 -9.19 3.53 5.28
CA GLN A 7 -10.34 3.18 6.12
C GLN A 7 -11.47 2.51 5.34
N ASN A 8 -11.71 2.92 4.09
CA ASN A 8 -12.82 2.42 3.28
C ASN A 8 -12.37 1.51 2.13
N PHE A 9 -11.06 1.40 1.86
CA PHE A 9 -10.51 0.63 0.74
C PHE A 9 -11.09 -0.78 0.64
N ASN A 10 -11.07 -1.56 1.73
CA ASN A 10 -11.59 -2.94 1.72
C ASN A 10 -13.10 -3.04 1.43
N LYS A 11 -13.88 -2.00 1.78
CA LYS A 11 -15.32 -1.95 1.51
C LYS A 11 -15.61 -1.54 0.06
N VAL A 12 -14.79 -0.64 -0.50
CA VAL A 12 -14.94 -0.11 -1.86
C VAL A 12 -14.36 -1.08 -2.90
N TYR A 13 -13.34 -1.85 -2.55
CA TYR A 13 -12.58 -2.70 -3.49
C TYR A 13 -13.45 -3.67 -4.31
N PRO A 14 -14.44 -4.41 -3.74
CA PRO A 14 -15.29 -5.30 -4.54
C PRO A 14 -16.10 -4.57 -5.61
N HIS A 15 -16.58 -3.37 -5.30
CA HIS A 15 -17.30 -2.52 -6.25
C HIS A 15 -16.36 -1.99 -7.33
N LEU A 16 -15.20 -1.45 -6.93
CA LEU A 16 -14.15 -1.02 -7.85
C LEU A 16 -13.75 -2.13 -8.83
N GLU A 17 -13.54 -3.35 -8.32
CA GLU A 17 -13.16 -4.50 -9.14
C GLU A 17 -14.24 -4.83 -10.19
N HIS A 18 -15.51 -4.81 -9.78
CA HIS A 18 -16.64 -5.00 -10.68
C HIS A 18 -16.69 -3.92 -11.77
N THR A 19 -16.58 -2.65 -11.39
CA THR A 19 -16.61 -1.53 -12.33
C THR A 19 -15.44 -1.58 -13.32
N LEU A 20 -14.22 -1.90 -12.86
CA LEU A 20 -13.04 -2.04 -13.73
C LEU A 20 -13.18 -3.19 -14.74
N LYS A 21 -13.73 -4.34 -14.31
CA LYS A 21 -13.97 -5.49 -15.19
C LYS A 21 -14.94 -5.15 -16.33
N ASN A 22 -16.00 -4.40 -16.02
CA ASN A 22 -17.06 -4.04 -16.96
C ASN A 22 -16.74 -2.79 -17.80
N ALA A 23 -15.69 -2.04 -17.44
CA ALA A 23 -15.26 -0.88 -18.20
C ALA A 23 -14.88 -1.26 -19.65
N SER A 24 -15.27 -0.41 -20.58
CA SER A 24 -14.83 -0.43 -21.98
C SER A 24 -13.42 0.16 -22.12
N PHE A 25 -13.15 1.24 -21.38
CA PHE A 25 -11.83 1.86 -21.24
C PHE A 25 -11.73 2.58 -19.89
N ILE A 26 -10.50 2.93 -19.50
CA ILE A 26 -10.18 3.53 -18.21
C ILE A 26 -9.37 4.79 -18.46
N ALA A 27 -9.72 5.92 -17.83
CA ALA A 27 -8.87 7.09 -17.77
C ALA A 27 -8.15 7.15 -16.42
N ILE A 28 -6.88 7.56 -16.43
CA ILE A 28 -6.04 7.71 -15.24
C ILE A 28 -5.42 9.10 -15.18
N ASP A 29 -5.15 9.56 -13.96
CA ASP A 29 -4.50 10.84 -13.68
C ASP A 29 -3.81 10.78 -12.30
N GLY A 30 -2.70 11.50 -12.11
CA GLY A 30 -1.93 11.48 -10.88
C GLY A 30 -1.62 12.87 -10.33
N GLU A 31 -1.70 13.00 -9.00
CA GLU A 31 -1.20 14.18 -8.27
C GLU A 31 0.12 13.86 -7.60
N PHE A 32 1.11 14.73 -7.78
CA PHE A 32 2.50 14.47 -7.39
C PHE A 32 3.01 15.44 -6.32
N THR A 33 3.96 15.00 -5.51
CA THR A 33 4.67 15.89 -4.57
C THR A 33 5.63 16.86 -5.27
N GLY A 34 5.95 16.64 -6.54
CA GLY A 34 6.84 17.47 -7.34
C GLY A 34 7.03 16.88 -8.74
N ILE A 35 7.37 17.74 -9.70
CA ILE A 35 7.61 17.35 -11.11
C ILE A 35 8.84 18.03 -11.71
N GLU A 36 9.42 19.01 -11.02
CA GLU A 36 10.52 19.84 -11.55
C GLU A 36 11.77 19.77 -10.68
N SER A 37 12.91 20.00 -11.33
CA SER A 37 14.21 20.28 -10.73
C SER A 37 14.78 21.54 -11.38
N ASP A 38 15.38 22.42 -10.59
CA ASP A 38 15.96 23.68 -11.07
C ASP A 38 17.23 23.48 -11.91
N ASP A 39 17.92 22.35 -11.73
CA ASP A 39 19.29 22.16 -12.24
C ASP A 39 19.35 21.70 -13.70
N VAL A 40 18.31 21.02 -14.19
CA VAL A 40 18.33 20.41 -15.54
C VAL A 40 16.99 20.64 -16.22
N ARG A 41 16.97 21.50 -17.25
CA ARG A 41 15.75 21.75 -18.04
C ARG A 41 15.70 20.89 -19.30
N ASN A 42 14.50 20.49 -19.67
CA ASN A 42 14.24 19.86 -20.95
C ASN A 42 14.46 20.88 -22.08
N SER A 43 15.23 20.49 -23.08
CA SER A 43 15.51 21.26 -24.29
C SER A 43 14.63 20.76 -25.43
N LEU A 44 14.25 21.65 -26.34
CA LEU A 44 13.58 21.28 -27.59
C LEU A 44 14.45 20.36 -28.47
N PHE A 45 15.77 20.40 -28.27
CA PHE A 45 16.74 19.60 -29.02
C PHE A 45 17.10 18.29 -28.32
N ASP A 46 16.54 18.00 -27.14
CA ASP A 46 16.80 16.73 -26.46
C ASP A 46 16.28 15.58 -27.30
N SER A 47 17.14 14.59 -27.53
CA SER A 47 16.71 13.28 -27.97
C SER A 47 15.75 12.65 -26.96
N ILE A 48 15.01 11.62 -27.38
CA ILE A 48 14.08 10.91 -26.50
C ILE A 48 14.83 10.28 -25.31
N HIS A 49 16.07 9.82 -25.52
CA HIS A 49 16.91 9.23 -24.48
C HIS A 49 17.35 10.27 -23.45
N GLU A 50 17.85 11.42 -23.91
CA GLU A 50 18.25 12.52 -23.01
C GLU A 50 17.06 13.01 -22.19
N ARG A 51 15.90 13.18 -22.83
CA ARG A 51 14.68 13.63 -22.15
C ARG A 51 14.18 12.63 -21.13
N TYR A 52 14.25 11.33 -21.43
CA TYR A 52 13.93 10.28 -20.47
C TYR A 52 14.88 10.32 -19.27
N GLU A 53 16.20 10.40 -19.49
CA GLU A 53 17.18 10.44 -18.40
C GLU A 53 17.01 11.69 -17.51
N LYS A 54 16.76 12.87 -18.12
CA LYS A 54 16.44 14.10 -17.38
C LYS A 54 15.17 13.93 -16.54
N ASN A 55 14.07 13.48 -17.14
CA ASN A 55 12.83 13.28 -16.39
C ASN A 55 12.99 12.22 -15.29
N LYS A 56 13.74 11.15 -15.55
CA LYS A 56 14.03 10.11 -14.56
C LYS A 56 14.76 10.67 -13.36
N SER A 57 15.79 11.50 -13.55
CA SER A 57 16.51 12.12 -12.43
C SER A 57 15.65 13.13 -11.67
N HIS A 58 14.76 13.84 -12.36
CA HIS A 58 13.87 14.83 -11.72
C HIS A 58 12.81 14.18 -10.84
N ILE A 59 12.19 13.09 -11.29
CA ILE A 59 11.02 12.54 -10.61
C ILE A 59 11.35 11.50 -9.54
N GLN A 60 12.57 10.95 -9.53
CA GLN A 60 12.98 9.91 -8.59
C GLN A 60 12.65 10.22 -7.11
N PRO A 61 12.87 11.45 -6.58
CA PRO A 61 12.59 11.74 -5.17
C PRO A 61 11.10 12.03 -4.88
N TYR A 62 10.26 12.21 -5.90
CA TYR A 62 8.86 12.58 -5.75
C TYR A 62 7.95 11.36 -5.87
N ILE A 63 6.71 11.49 -5.40
CA ILE A 63 5.72 10.41 -5.41
C ILE A 63 4.35 10.90 -5.86
N ILE A 64 3.55 9.99 -6.44
CA ILE A 64 2.09 10.09 -6.52
C ILE A 64 1.53 10.01 -5.11
N ILE A 65 0.70 10.99 -4.75
CA ILE A 65 -0.03 11.07 -3.47
C ILE A 65 -1.54 10.97 -3.63
N GLN A 66 -2.05 11.22 -4.84
CA GLN A 66 -3.41 10.88 -5.21
C GLN A 66 -3.44 10.31 -6.62
N PHE A 67 -4.19 9.23 -6.81
CA PHE A 67 -4.34 8.59 -8.10
C PHE A 67 -5.83 8.56 -8.47
N GLY A 68 -6.17 9.17 -9.59
CA GLY A 68 -7.51 9.19 -10.16
C GLY A 68 -7.70 8.03 -11.13
N ILE A 69 -8.81 7.32 -11.00
CA ILE A 69 -9.25 6.31 -11.96
C ILE A 69 -10.69 6.58 -12.33
N SER A 70 -10.94 6.84 -13.61
CA SER A 70 -12.29 6.94 -14.17
C SER A 70 -12.56 5.78 -15.11
N THR A 71 -13.61 5.04 -14.82
CA THR A 71 -14.06 3.91 -15.64
C THR A 71 -15.18 4.35 -16.56
N PHE A 72 -15.20 3.86 -17.80
CA PHE A 72 -16.24 4.18 -18.76
C PHE A 72 -16.85 2.89 -19.29
N GLN A 73 -18.11 2.65 -18.97
CA GLN A 73 -18.87 1.50 -19.44
C GLN A 73 -19.89 1.96 -20.49
N ARG A 74 -19.87 1.35 -21.67
CA ARG A 74 -20.88 1.62 -22.69
C ARG A 74 -22.23 1.06 -22.23
N VAL A 75 -23.27 1.88 -22.32
CA VAL A 75 -24.65 1.41 -22.12
C VAL A 75 -25.06 0.65 -23.38
N HIS A 76 -25.51 -0.60 -23.23
CA HIS A 76 -26.01 -1.37 -24.35
C HIS A 76 -27.24 -0.67 -24.96
N ASP A 77 -27.34 -0.68 -26.30
CA ASP A 77 -28.46 -0.12 -27.07
C ASP A 77 -28.65 1.41 -27.03
N GLU A 78 -27.77 2.15 -26.34
CA GLU A 78 -27.74 3.61 -26.33
C GLU A 78 -26.38 4.15 -26.81
N ASN A 79 -26.38 5.36 -27.40
CA ASN A 79 -25.12 6.08 -27.70
C ASN A 79 -24.62 6.84 -26.46
N LYS A 80 -24.39 6.11 -25.37
CA LYS A 80 -24.07 6.67 -24.06
C LYS A 80 -23.04 5.82 -23.31
N TYR A 81 -22.24 6.49 -22.48
CA TYR A 81 -21.38 5.86 -21.49
C TYR A 81 -21.82 6.24 -20.08
N THR A 82 -21.73 5.29 -19.16
CA THR A 82 -21.72 5.56 -17.71
C THR A 82 -20.29 5.68 -17.25
N ALA A 83 -20.01 6.71 -16.45
CA ALA A 83 -18.68 6.97 -15.92
C ALA A 83 -18.70 6.91 -14.39
N GLU A 84 -17.70 6.26 -13.82
CA GLU A 84 -17.49 6.23 -12.37
C GLU A 84 -16.03 6.50 -12.05
N ALA A 85 -15.80 7.49 -11.19
CA ALA A 85 -14.47 8.01 -10.85
C ALA A 85 -14.12 7.71 -9.39
N PHE A 86 -12.89 7.28 -9.16
CA PHE A 86 -12.30 6.95 -7.87
C PHE A 86 -11.02 7.75 -7.66
N ASN A 87 -10.87 8.36 -6.48
CA ASN A 87 -9.65 9.07 -6.09
C ASN A 87 -9.02 8.37 -4.91
N PHE A 88 -7.84 7.79 -5.12
CA PHE A 88 -7.10 7.05 -4.10
C PHE A 88 -6.07 7.97 -3.45
N PHE A 89 -6.11 8.13 -2.13
CA PHE A 89 -5.06 8.82 -1.37
C PHE A 89 -3.95 7.82 -1.03
N LEU A 90 -2.72 8.09 -1.46
CA LEU A 90 -1.62 7.13 -1.42
C LEU A 90 -0.48 7.65 -0.56
N LEU A 91 -0.07 6.85 0.42
CA LEU A 91 1.12 7.15 1.22
C LEU A 91 1.88 5.85 1.52
N PRO A 92 3.17 5.76 1.15
CA PRO A 92 3.93 4.56 1.42
C PRO A 92 4.13 4.38 2.93
N ARG A 93 3.79 3.20 3.46
CA ARG A 93 4.16 2.85 4.82
C ARG A 93 5.63 2.44 4.91
N THR A 94 6.22 2.65 6.08
CA THR A 94 7.54 2.10 6.42
C THR A 94 7.48 0.59 6.40
N ILE A 95 8.47 -0.03 5.79
CA ILE A 95 8.64 -1.49 5.74
C ILE A 95 9.73 -1.86 6.73
N PRO A 96 9.64 -3.00 7.43
CA PRO A 96 10.75 -3.55 8.19
C PRO A 96 12.02 -3.56 7.34
N SER A 97 13.12 -3.03 7.89
CA SER A 97 14.43 -2.91 7.22
C SER A 97 14.59 -1.80 6.15
N LYS A 98 13.56 -1.02 5.81
CA LYS A 98 13.69 0.06 4.81
C LYS A 98 12.99 1.34 5.26
N ASN A 99 13.79 2.37 5.54
CA ASN A 99 13.28 3.72 5.76
C ASN A 99 13.01 4.41 4.42
N ARG A 100 11.77 4.87 4.22
CA ARG A 100 11.34 5.51 2.97
C ARG A 100 11.35 7.02 3.15
N HIS A 101 11.97 7.71 2.21
CA HIS A 101 12.01 9.17 2.15
C HIS A 101 11.52 9.63 0.79
N PHE A 102 10.79 10.74 0.78
CA PHE A 102 10.39 11.44 -0.44
C PHE A 102 10.55 12.94 -0.23
N LEU A 103 10.63 13.69 -1.32
CA LEU A 103 10.68 15.14 -1.30
C LEU A 103 9.32 15.74 -1.66
N TRP A 104 9.11 16.97 -1.23
CA TRP A 104 7.96 17.77 -1.63
C TRP A 104 8.42 19.12 -2.16
N GLN A 105 8.07 19.41 -3.40
CA GLN A 105 8.29 20.71 -4.01
C GLN A 105 7.26 21.72 -3.46
N ILE A 106 7.74 22.84 -2.91
CA ILE A 106 6.88 23.87 -2.30
C ILE A 106 5.79 24.35 -3.26
N ARG A 107 6.12 24.56 -4.54
CA ARG A 107 5.15 24.98 -5.57
C ARG A 107 4.00 24.00 -5.74
N SER A 108 4.30 22.70 -5.73
CA SER A 108 3.30 21.64 -5.84
C SER A 108 2.43 21.58 -4.60
N LEU A 109 3.01 21.77 -3.41
CA LEU A 109 2.26 21.88 -2.17
C LEU A 109 1.31 23.09 -2.16
N GLU A 110 1.79 24.27 -2.55
CA GLU A 110 1.00 25.51 -2.68
C GLU A 110 -0.15 25.32 -3.68
N PHE A 111 0.14 24.74 -4.84
CA PHE A 111 -0.85 24.42 -5.87
C PHE A 111 -1.95 23.50 -5.34
N LEU A 112 -1.59 22.36 -4.77
CA LEU A 112 -2.55 21.40 -4.22
C LEU A 112 -3.39 22.02 -3.09
N THR A 113 -2.78 22.86 -2.24
CA THR A 113 -3.50 23.60 -1.20
C THR A 113 -4.53 24.55 -1.80
N MET A 114 -4.15 25.28 -2.86
CA MET A 114 -5.05 26.21 -3.57
C MET A 114 -6.27 25.50 -4.17
N TYR A 115 -6.11 24.25 -4.63
CA TYR A 115 -7.22 23.44 -5.17
C TYR A 115 -7.92 22.56 -4.12
N GLY A 116 -7.65 22.77 -2.82
CA GLY A 116 -8.39 22.13 -1.74
C GLY A 116 -8.02 20.66 -1.49
N PHE A 117 -6.78 20.26 -1.82
CA PHE A 117 -6.29 18.92 -1.50
C PHE A 117 -6.31 18.68 0.02
N ASP A 118 -6.85 17.53 0.44
CA ASP A 118 -6.93 17.15 1.85
C ASP A 118 -5.68 16.36 2.29
N PHE A 119 -4.73 17.09 2.87
CA PHE A 119 -3.49 16.50 3.40
C PHE A 119 -3.71 15.58 4.60
N ASN A 120 -4.82 15.72 5.35
CA ASN A 120 -5.11 14.82 6.47
C ASN A 120 -5.56 13.45 5.97
N LYS A 121 -6.33 13.39 4.87
CA LYS A 121 -6.67 12.12 4.22
C LYS A 121 -5.42 11.39 3.73
N LEU A 122 -4.46 12.12 3.16
CA LEU A 122 -3.15 11.58 2.78
C LEU A 122 -2.35 11.09 3.99
N ALA A 123 -2.10 11.96 4.97
CA ALA A 123 -1.18 11.69 6.08
C ALA A 123 -1.71 10.65 7.07
N CYS A 124 -3.00 10.73 7.43
CA CYS A 124 -3.58 9.84 8.43
C CYS A 124 -4.17 8.56 7.83
N ASN A 125 -4.68 8.64 6.59
CA ASN A 125 -5.48 7.57 5.98
C ASN A 125 -4.98 7.16 4.58
N GLY A 126 -3.74 7.50 4.23
CA GLY A 126 -3.13 7.08 2.97
C GLY A 126 -3.07 5.56 2.82
N ILE A 127 -3.44 5.07 1.65
CA ILE A 127 -3.37 3.67 1.28
C ILE A 127 -1.90 3.33 0.98
N SER A 128 -1.39 2.30 1.64
CA SER A 128 -0.04 1.79 1.40
C SER A 128 0.07 1.14 0.02
N TYR A 129 1.30 0.98 -0.46
CA TYR A 129 1.61 0.23 -1.66
C TYR A 129 3.03 -0.35 -1.59
N LEU A 130 3.24 -1.37 -2.40
CA LEU A 130 4.51 -2.05 -2.64
C LEU A 130 4.82 -2.10 -4.12
N ASP A 131 6.07 -1.83 -4.48
CA ASP A 131 6.61 -2.23 -5.78
C ASP A 131 7.01 -3.72 -5.74
N GLN A 132 7.51 -4.25 -6.86
CA GLN A 132 7.93 -5.64 -6.95
C GLN A 132 9.15 -5.95 -6.08
N ILE A 133 10.06 -4.99 -5.86
CA ILE A 133 11.28 -5.19 -5.07
C ILE A 133 10.91 -5.33 -3.60
N ASP A 134 10.10 -4.41 -3.09
CA ASP A 134 9.68 -4.38 -1.69
C ASP A 134 8.78 -5.56 -1.36
N LYS A 135 7.93 -6.00 -2.30
CA LYS A 135 7.18 -7.26 -2.15
C LYS A 135 8.11 -8.47 -2.05
N THR A 136 9.08 -8.59 -2.95
CA THR A 136 10.03 -9.72 -2.95
C THR A 136 10.88 -9.72 -1.68
N LEU A 137 11.31 -8.54 -1.22
CA LEU A 137 12.07 -8.38 0.02
C LEU A 137 11.29 -8.91 1.22
N LEU A 138 10.02 -8.52 1.36
CA LEU A 138 9.17 -8.99 2.44
C LEU A 138 8.91 -10.51 2.37
N GLU A 139 8.68 -11.04 1.17
CA GLU A 139 8.51 -12.50 0.96
C GLU A 139 9.78 -13.27 1.34
N GLN A 140 10.97 -12.75 1.01
CA GLN A 140 12.27 -13.31 1.41
C GLN A 140 12.45 -13.29 2.93
N GLN A 141 12.11 -12.18 3.60
CA GLN A 141 12.20 -12.08 5.05
C GLN A 141 11.34 -13.10 5.80
N ILE A 142 10.20 -13.49 5.21
CA ILE A 142 9.34 -14.55 5.75
C ILE A 142 9.99 -15.91 5.56
N GLN A 143 10.51 -16.20 4.36
CA GLN A 143 11.18 -17.47 4.06
C GLN A 143 12.43 -17.69 4.92
N GLU A 144 13.18 -16.63 5.18
CA GLU A 144 14.41 -16.65 5.99
C GLU A 144 14.15 -16.53 7.50
N ASN A 145 12.88 -16.38 7.93
CA ASN A 145 12.48 -16.14 9.33
C ASN A 145 13.15 -14.90 9.97
N THR A 146 13.50 -13.89 9.18
CA THR A 146 14.13 -12.64 9.66
C THR A 146 13.11 -11.52 9.91
N LEU A 147 11.89 -11.64 9.36
CA LEU A 147 10.84 -10.62 9.46
C LEU A 147 10.55 -10.18 10.89
N PHE A 148 10.45 -11.13 11.83
CA PHE A 148 10.14 -10.81 13.23
C PHE A 148 11.19 -9.89 13.87
N ASN A 149 12.47 -10.18 13.68
CA ASN A 149 13.56 -9.36 14.21
C ASN A 149 13.59 -7.97 13.54
N ASN A 150 13.32 -7.90 12.24
CA ASN A 150 13.25 -6.64 11.50
C ASN A 150 12.08 -5.78 11.97
N VAL A 151 10.95 -6.40 12.29
CA VAL A 151 9.78 -5.74 12.87
C VAL A 151 10.12 -5.20 14.25
N GLU A 152 10.71 -6.02 15.14
CA GLU A 152 11.13 -5.60 16.48
C GLU A 152 12.02 -4.36 16.45
N GLN A 153 13.00 -4.32 15.54
CA GLN A 153 13.90 -3.17 15.36
C GLN A 153 13.22 -1.92 14.78
N SER A 154 12.05 -2.07 14.16
CA SER A 154 11.31 -0.97 13.52
C SER A 154 10.27 -0.30 14.42
N LEU A 155 10.00 -0.88 15.61
CA LEU A 155 9.01 -0.35 16.54
C LEU A 155 9.43 1.01 17.09
N SER A 156 8.44 1.89 17.27
CA SER A 156 8.65 3.15 17.96
C SER A 156 8.67 2.96 19.48
N TYR A 157 9.29 3.89 20.21
CA TYR A 157 9.28 3.89 21.68
C TYR A 157 7.87 3.83 22.27
N LYS A 158 6.90 4.50 21.62
CA LYS A 158 5.49 4.46 22.05
C LYS A 158 4.91 3.06 21.88
N GLU A 159 5.15 2.40 20.76
CA GLU A 159 4.68 1.04 20.52
C GLU A 159 5.32 0.03 21.49
N GLU A 160 6.59 0.21 21.85
CA GLU A 160 7.23 -0.59 22.90
C GLU A 160 6.57 -0.41 24.28
N ASP A 161 6.22 0.82 24.64
CA ASP A 161 5.54 1.10 25.90
C ASP A 161 4.09 0.59 25.91
N ASP A 162 3.36 0.74 24.80
CA ASP A 162 2.03 0.15 24.59
C ASP A 162 2.09 -1.39 24.77
N PHE A 163 3.14 -2.03 24.24
CA PHE A 163 3.38 -3.45 24.45
C PHE A 163 3.69 -3.81 25.91
N LYS A 164 4.54 -3.04 26.62
CA LYS A 164 4.81 -3.28 28.05
C LYS A 164 3.54 -3.19 28.88
N ASN A 165 2.71 -2.19 28.63
CA ASN A 165 1.42 -2.02 29.31
C ASN A 165 0.49 -3.22 29.04
N SER A 166 0.46 -3.69 27.79
CA SER A 166 -0.28 -4.89 27.39
C SER A 166 0.17 -6.14 28.15
N ILE A 167 1.48 -6.31 28.35
CA ILE A 167 2.03 -7.44 29.13
C ILE A 167 1.56 -7.37 30.58
N ILE A 168 1.57 -6.19 31.19
CA ILE A 168 1.11 -6.01 32.58
C ILE A 168 -0.37 -6.39 32.71
N GLN A 169 -1.22 -5.90 31.80
CA GLN A 169 -2.65 -6.23 31.78
C GLN A 169 -2.90 -7.74 31.62
N ILE A 170 -2.19 -8.39 30.70
CA ILE A 170 -2.31 -9.85 30.49
C ILE A 170 -1.83 -10.62 31.73
N PHE A 171 -0.75 -10.19 32.37
CA PHE A 171 -0.22 -10.84 33.56
C PHE A 171 -1.17 -10.73 34.76
N GLU A 172 -1.78 -9.55 34.97
CA GLU A 172 -2.81 -9.36 35.98
C GLU A 172 -4.04 -10.22 35.72
N TRP A 173 -4.51 -10.25 34.46
CA TRP A 173 -5.62 -11.08 34.04
C TRP A 173 -5.34 -12.58 34.22
N LEU A 174 -4.13 -13.06 33.90
CA LEU A 174 -3.77 -14.46 34.08
C LEU A 174 -3.86 -14.93 35.54
N LYS A 175 -3.61 -14.04 36.51
CA LYS A 175 -3.71 -14.32 37.95
C LYS A 175 -5.16 -14.44 38.45
N THR A 176 -6.07 -13.65 37.87
CA THR A 176 -7.46 -13.55 38.34
C THR A 176 -8.40 -14.45 37.55
N ALA A 177 -8.04 -14.81 36.32
CA ALA A 177 -8.91 -15.56 35.42
C ALA A 177 -9.13 -17.01 35.88
N SER A 178 -10.40 -17.39 36.04
CA SER A 178 -10.82 -18.79 36.24
C SER A 178 -10.88 -19.54 34.91
N ASP A 179 -10.60 -20.84 34.94
CA ASP A 179 -10.56 -21.70 33.75
C ASP A 179 -11.98 -21.85 33.18
N GLU A 180 -12.26 -21.19 32.04
CA GLU A 180 -12.66 -21.86 30.78
C GLU A 180 -13.20 -20.90 29.69
N VAL A 181 -13.54 -19.62 29.96
CA VAL A 181 -14.13 -18.74 28.92
C VAL A 181 -13.65 -17.27 28.95
N GLU A 182 -12.79 -16.89 29.88
CA GLU A 182 -12.34 -15.50 29.92
C GLU A 182 -11.39 -15.19 28.76
N SER A 183 -11.63 -14.04 28.13
CA SER A 183 -10.75 -13.47 27.12
C SER A 183 -10.46 -12.02 27.47
N ILE A 184 -9.21 -11.60 27.33
CA ILE A 184 -8.83 -10.19 27.43
C ILE A 184 -8.59 -9.61 26.04
N LYS A 185 -9.07 -8.39 25.83
CA LYS A 185 -8.83 -7.62 24.60
C LYS A 185 -7.78 -6.57 24.88
N VAL A 186 -6.77 -6.54 24.03
CA VAL A 186 -5.67 -5.60 24.10
C VAL A 186 -5.63 -4.79 22.82
N GLU A 187 -5.53 -3.47 22.94
CA GLU A 187 -5.48 -2.59 21.78
C GLU A 187 -4.13 -2.69 21.06
N SER A 188 -4.17 -2.69 19.73
CA SER A 188 -2.97 -2.68 18.89
C SER A 188 -3.09 -1.57 17.85
N SER A 189 -2.25 -0.55 18.01
CA SER A 189 -2.27 0.70 17.23
C SER A 189 -1.98 0.51 15.74
N THR A 190 -1.12 -0.45 15.40
CA THR A 190 -0.62 -0.68 14.04
C THR A 190 -0.59 -2.17 13.71
N PRO A 191 -0.71 -2.56 12.42
CA PRO A 191 -0.55 -3.96 11.99
C PRO A 191 0.83 -4.54 12.35
N THR A 192 1.87 -3.71 12.30
CA THR A 192 3.25 -4.07 12.68
C THR A 192 3.33 -4.44 14.16
N LEU A 193 2.81 -3.58 15.05
CA LEU A 193 2.72 -3.86 16.47
C LEU A 193 1.86 -5.10 16.73
N GLN A 194 0.73 -5.24 16.04
CA GLN A 194 -0.16 -6.40 16.19
C GLN A 194 0.58 -7.72 15.92
N TYR A 195 1.29 -7.80 14.79
CA TYR A 195 2.11 -8.96 14.43
C TYR A 195 3.18 -9.26 15.49
N PHE A 196 3.91 -8.24 15.94
CA PHE A 196 4.94 -8.38 16.98
C PHE A 196 4.36 -8.92 18.28
N MET A 197 3.25 -8.34 18.75
CA MET A 197 2.56 -8.75 19.97
C MET A 197 2.10 -10.21 19.89
N HIS A 198 1.55 -10.65 18.75
CA HIS A 198 1.14 -12.05 18.58
C HIS A 198 2.32 -13.02 18.83
N LYS A 199 3.46 -12.77 18.20
CA LYS A 199 4.65 -13.64 18.31
C LYS A 199 5.27 -13.58 19.70
N GLU A 200 5.47 -12.39 20.26
CA GLU A 200 6.08 -12.25 21.59
C GLU A 200 5.19 -12.78 22.71
N LEU A 201 3.89 -12.52 22.69
CA LEU A 201 2.97 -13.00 23.72
C LEU A 201 2.95 -14.53 23.78
N ARG A 202 2.87 -15.18 22.62
CA ARG A 202 2.88 -16.65 22.55
C ARG A 202 4.22 -17.25 22.94
N LYS A 203 5.33 -16.55 22.70
CA LYS A 203 6.67 -16.98 23.13
C LYS A 203 6.84 -16.86 24.65
N ARG A 204 6.32 -15.79 25.26
CA ARG A 204 6.45 -15.51 26.70
C ARG A 204 5.50 -16.32 27.56
N PHE A 205 4.28 -16.58 27.08
CA PHE A 205 3.24 -17.29 27.84
C PHE A 205 2.84 -18.57 27.10
N SER A 206 3.09 -19.72 27.73
CA SER A 206 2.83 -21.05 27.15
C SER A 206 1.35 -21.46 27.21
N ASN A 207 0.58 -20.88 28.13
CA ASN A 207 -0.83 -21.21 28.40
C ASN A 207 -1.83 -20.25 27.75
N ILE A 208 -1.39 -19.44 26.77
CA ILE A 208 -2.27 -18.51 26.05
C ILE A 208 -2.21 -18.73 24.54
N TRP A 209 -3.27 -18.29 23.88
CA TRP A 209 -3.32 -18.08 22.45
C TRP A 209 -3.90 -16.70 22.12
N THR A 210 -3.58 -16.18 20.94
CA THR A 210 -3.97 -14.84 20.53
C THR A 210 -4.61 -14.84 19.15
N PHE A 211 -5.70 -14.09 18.99
CA PHE A 211 -6.46 -13.93 17.74
C PHE A 211 -6.49 -12.47 17.32
N SER A 212 -6.32 -12.23 16.01
CA SER A 212 -6.34 -10.88 15.45
C SER A 212 -7.79 -10.41 15.25
N GLY A 213 -8.09 -9.20 15.71
CA GLY A 213 -9.28 -8.44 15.40
C GLY A 213 -8.94 -7.05 14.84
N ASN A 214 -9.95 -6.27 14.47
CA ASN A 214 -9.76 -4.91 13.96
C ASN A 214 -9.09 -4.01 15.03
N ASN A 215 -7.78 -3.81 14.91
CA ASN A 215 -6.94 -3.04 15.84
C ASN A 215 -6.94 -3.57 17.28
N VAL A 216 -7.32 -4.83 17.50
CA VAL A 216 -7.41 -5.45 18.82
C VAL A 216 -6.87 -6.86 18.74
N ILE A 217 -6.15 -7.29 19.77
CA ILE A 217 -5.72 -8.67 19.97
C ILE A 217 -6.59 -9.27 21.06
N THR A 218 -7.28 -10.36 20.75
CA THR A 218 -8.01 -11.13 21.76
C THR A 218 -7.10 -12.24 22.26
N VAL A 219 -6.87 -12.28 23.56
CA VAL A 219 -6.04 -13.28 24.24
C VAL A 219 -6.94 -14.22 25.02
N ILE A 220 -6.74 -15.52 24.85
CA ILE A 220 -7.47 -16.57 25.58
C ILE A 220 -6.49 -17.51 26.28
N LYS A 221 -6.94 -18.14 27.37
CA LYS A 221 -6.22 -19.27 27.99
C LYS A 221 -6.45 -20.51 27.13
N VAL A 222 -5.39 -21.29 26.91
CA VAL A 222 -5.46 -22.56 26.19
C VAL A 222 -4.63 -23.62 26.90
N LEU A 223 -5.14 -24.84 26.88
CA LEU A 223 -4.40 -26.01 27.31
C LEU A 223 -3.28 -26.34 26.30
N PRO A 224 -2.19 -27.00 26.73
CA PRO A 224 -1.07 -27.34 25.85
C PRO A 224 -1.47 -28.17 24.62
N GLU A 225 -2.44 -29.08 24.76
CA GLU A 225 -2.93 -29.92 23.66
C GLU A 225 -3.65 -29.08 22.58
N SER A 226 -4.57 -28.21 22.99
CA SER A 226 -5.27 -27.30 22.08
C SER A 226 -4.31 -26.33 21.40
N ARG A 227 -3.25 -25.89 22.11
CA ARG A 227 -2.25 -24.98 21.56
C ARG A 227 -1.47 -25.60 20.39
N GLN A 228 -1.09 -26.88 20.49
CA GLN A 228 -0.37 -27.55 19.40
C GLN A 228 -1.19 -27.59 18.10
N ILE A 229 -2.50 -27.80 18.23
CA ILE A 229 -3.42 -27.78 17.08
C ILE A 229 -3.45 -26.39 16.47
N LEU A 230 -3.59 -25.34 17.29
CA LEU A 230 -3.63 -23.95 16.83
C LEU A 230 -2.31 -23.49 16.17
N GLU A 231 -1.16 -23.94 16.67
CA GLU A 231 0.15 -23.66 16.06
C GLU A 231 0.28 -24.29 14.67
N GLN A 232 -0.26 -25.50 14.49
CA GLN A 232 -0.28 -26.16 13.17
C GLN A 232 -1.25 -25.50 12.20
N GLU A 233 -2.43 -25.09 12.67
CA GLU A 233 -3.44 -24.40 11.85
C GLU A 233 -3.02 -22.99 11.44
N GLU A 234 -2.25 -22.28 12.29
CA GLU A 234 -1.82 -20.92 11.98
C GLU A 234 -0.86 -20.85 10.79
N GLY A 235 0.13 -21.73 10.73
CA GLY A 235 1.16 -21.72 9.69
C GLY A 235 1.79 -20.32 9.50
N SER A 236 1.50 -19.70 8.35
CA SER A 236 1.99 -18.36 7.97
C SER A 236 0.88 -17.29 7.91
N ILE A 237 -0.24 -17.50 8.60
CA ILE A 237 -1.40 -16.58 8.57
C ILE A 237 -1.01 -15.19 9.05
N LEU A 238 -0.25 -15.06 10.14
CA LEU A 238 0.14 -13.75 10.68
C LEU A 238 1.02 -12.97 9.72
N GLU A 239 1.99 -13.64 9.11
CA GLU A 239 2.90 -13.08 8.12
C GLU A 239 2.11 -12.61 6.90
N ASN A 240 1.17 -13.43 6.41
CA ASN A 240 0.31 -13.08 5.29
C ASN A 240 -0.60 -11.88 5.61
N VAL A 241 -1.18 -11.82 6.82
CA VAL A 241 -2.00 -10.68 7.25
C VAL A 241 -1.17 -9.39 7.30
N LEU A 242 0.06 -9.46 7.81
CA LEU A 242 0.97 -8.33 7.83
C LEU A 242 1.36 -7.89 6.40
N LEU A 243 1.71 -8.84 5.52
CA LEU A 243 1.98 -8.56 4.10
C LEU A 243 0.81 -7.83 3.43
N GLU A 244 -0.40 -8.37 3.59
CA GLU A 244 -1.62 -7.81 3.01
C GLU A 244 -1.88 -6.37 3.45
N SER A 245 -1.44 -6.00 4.67
CA SER A 245 -1.52 -4.63 5.17
C SER A 245 -0.64 -3.64 4.41
N TYR A 246 0.44 -4.11 3.76
CA TYR A 246 1.35 -3.30 2.96
C TYR A 246 0.94 -3.19 1.50
N VAL A 247 0.32 -4.23 0.93
CA VAL A 247 -0.01 -4.31 -0.51
C VAL A 247 -0.91 -3.15 -0.94
N GLY A 248 -1.97 -2.86 -0.18
CA GLY A 248 -2.91 -1.74 -0.40
C GLY A 248 -3.22 -1.47 -1.89
N PHE A 249 -2.82 -0.30 -2.40
CA PHE A 249 -3.10 0.16 -3.76
C PHE A 249 -2.44 -0.70 -4.84
N SER A 250 -1.37 -1.44 -4.53
CA SER A 250 -0.77 -2.38 -5.49
C SER A 250 -1.76 -3.46 -5.95
N LYS A 251 -2.81 -3.75 -5.18
CA LYS A 251 -3.93 -4.61 -5.63
C LYS A 251 -4.65 -4.00 -6.84
N VAL A 252 -4.94 -2.69 -6.78
CA VAL A 252 -5.60 -1.95 -7.86
C VAL A 252 -4.69 -1.90 -9.08
N PHE A 253 -3.41 -1.58 -8.89
CA PHE A 253 -2.42 -1.59 -9.97
C PHE A 253 -2.35 -2.96 -10.67
N ASN A 254 -2.22 -4.05 -9.91
CA ASN A 254 -2.17 -5.40 -10.47
C ASN A 254 -3.47 -5.77 -11.21
N LEU A 255 -4.62 -5.31 -10.72
CA LEU A 255 -5.89 -5.50 -11.41
C LEU A 255 -5.93 -4.74 -12.75
N LEU A 256 -5.48 -3.49 -12.80
CA LEU A 256 -5.39 -2.72 -14.06
C LEU A 256 -4.51 -3.45 -15.09
N VAL A 257 -3.34 -3.92 -14.66
CA VAL A 257 -2.39 -4.68 -15.49
C VAL A 257 -2.99 -5.99 -15.98
N THR A 258 -3.76 -6.69 -15.12
CA THR A 258 -4.40 -7.97 -15.46
C THR A 258 -5.52 -7.78 -16.48
N LEU A 259 -6.33 -6.74 -16.32
CA LEU A 259 -7.49 -6.49 -17.17
C LEU A 259 -7.12 -6.00 -18.58
N LYS A 260 -5.94 -5.36 -18.74
CA LYS A 260 -5.41 -4.87 -20.03
C LYS A 260 -6.41 -4.03 -20.83
N LYS A 261 -7.29 -3.31 -20.14
CA LYS A 261 -8.24 -2.38 -20.77
C LYS A 261 -7.47 -1.22 -21.40
N PRO A 262 -8.01 -0.58 -22.45
CA PRO A 262 -7.43 0.66 -22.98
C PRO A 262 -7.32 1.72 -21.88
N ILE A 263 -6.13 2.27 -21.72
CA ILE A 263 -5.81 3.35 -20.79
C ILE A 263 -5.82 4.67 -21.56
N ILE A 264 -6.57 5.65 -21.06
CA ILE A 264 -6.60 7.01 -21.56
C ILE A 264 -5.95 7.92 -20.52
N ALA A 265 -5.12 8.85 -20.96
CA ALA A 265 -4.55 9.87 -20.09
C ALA A 265 -4.26 11.13 -20.90
N HIS A 266 -3.83 12.21 -20.24
CA HIS A 266 -3.53 13.48 -20.90
C HIS A 266 -2.12 13.92 -20.53
N ASN A 267 -1.22 14.09 -21.50
CA ASN A 267 0.18 14.45 -21.26
C ASN A 267 0.89 13.44 -20.34
N ALA A 268 0.63 12.15 -20.56
CA ALA A 268 0.72 11.09 -19.56
C ALA A 268 2.13 10.54 -19.31
N PHE A 269 3.15 11.13 -19.96
CA PHE A 269 4.50 10.58 -19.92
C PHE A 269 5.03 10.49 -18.49
N LEU A 270 4.84 11.55 -17.69
CA LEU A 270 5.27 11.57 -16.29
C LEU A 270 4.42 10.63 -15.43
N ASP A 271 3.10 10.57 -15.64
CA ASP A 271 2.22 9.64 -14.94
C ASP A 271 2.72 8.20 -15.06
N PHE A 272 3.04 7.76 -16.28
CA PHE A 272 3.56 6.40 -16.50
C PHE A 272 4.94 6.19 -15.89
N MET A 273 5.80 7.20 -15.85
CA MET A 273 7.09 7.10 -15.17
C MET A 273 6.92 6.95 -13.65
N PHE A 274 6.01 7.71 -13.04
CA PHE A 274 5.67 7.58 -11.62
C PHE A 274 5.01 6.24 -11.30
N ILE A 275 4.04 5.80 -12.10
CA ILE A 275 3.39 4.50 -11.96
C ILE A 275 4.43 3.37 -12.00
N HIS A 276 5.38 3.46 -12.94
CA HIS A 276 6.47 2.48 -13.06
C HIS A 276 7.30 2.43 -11.78
N GLN A 277 7.82 3.56 -11.31
CA GLN A 277 8.72 3.61 -10.15
C GLN A 277 8.05 3.27 -8.81
N GLN A 278 6.75 3.57 -8.65
CA GLN A 278 6.04 3.37 -7.37
C GLN A 278 5.36 2.02 -7.24
N PHE A 279 4.80 1.47 -8.32
CA PHE A 279 3.95 0.28 -8.25
C PHE A 279 4.53 -0.93 -8.96
N TYR A 280 5.55 -0.76 -9.81
CA TYR A 280 6.16 -1.86 -10.54
C TYR A 280 7.62 -2.08 -10.16
N LYS A 281 8.54 -1.27 -10.67
CA LYS A 281 9.99 -1.41 -10.50
C LYS A 281 10.66 -0.04 -10.62
N PRO A 282 11.87 0.16 -10.09
CA PRO A 282 12.64 1.37 -10.40
C PRO A 282 12.76 1.60 -11.91
N LEU A 283 12.71 2.87 -12.31
CA LEU A 283 12.86 3.27 -13.72
C LEU A 283 14.16 2.70 -14.31
N PRO A 284 14.10 1.96 -15.43
CA PRO A 284 15.27 1.32 -16.01
C PRO A 284 16.25 2.36 -16.57
N GLN A 285 17.48 1.93 -16.87
CA GLN A 285 18.52 2.81 -17.39
C GLN A 285 18.33 3.19 -18.87
N LYS A 286 17.49 2.47 -19.61
CA LYS A 286 17.23 2.77 -21.02
C LYS A 286 15.77 3.06 -21.23
N TYR A 287 15.48 4.10 -22.01
CA TYR A 287 14.13 4.44 -22.43
C TYR A 287 13.41 3.27 -23.11
N ILE A 288 14.12 2.48 -23.92
CA ILE A 288 13.52 1.34 -24.61
C ILE A 288 12.98 0.28 -23.64
N ASP A 289 13.68 0.05 -22.53
CA ASP A 289 13.25 -0.90 -21.50
C ASP A 289 12.03 -0.36 -20.76
N PHE A 290 12.00 0.95 -20.48
CA PHE A 290 10.83 1.61 -19.89
C PHE A 290 9.62 1.49 -20.83
N LYS A 291 9.78 1.82 -22.11
CA LYS A 291 8.73 1.71 -23.12
C LYS A 291 8.18 0.28 -23.22
N ASN A 292 9.07 -0.73 -23.27
CA ASN A 292 8.67 -2.12 -23.32
C ASN A 292 7.90 -2.55 -22.07
N ASN A 293 8.37 -2.14 -20.88
CA ASN A 293 7.68 -2.40 -19.62
C ASN A 293 6.28 -1.78 -19.62
N ILE A 294 6.14 -0.50 -19.99
CA ILE A 294 4.83 0.18 -20.02
C ILE A 294 3.87 -0.50 -20.99
N HIS A 295 4.31 -0.87 -22.20
CA HIS A 295 3.43 -1.58 -23.14
C HIS A 295 3.11 -3.02 -22.72
N GLN A 296 3.96 -3.66 -21.91
CA GLN A 296 3.64 -4.95 -21.31
C GLN A 296 2.57 -4.82 -20.22
N LEU A 297 2.65 -3.76 -19.40
CA LEU A 297 1.69 -3.46 -18.33
C LEU A 297 0.34 -2.97 -18.91
N PHE A 298 0.40 -2.05 -19.88
CA PHE A 298 -0.75 -1.40 -20.50
C PHE A 298 -0.59 -1.45 -22.04
N PRO A 299 -1.13 -2.50 -22.70
CA PRO A 299 -0.92 -2.71 -24.13
C PRO A 299 -1.53 -1.64 -25.04
N THR A 300 -2.58 -0.96 -24.57
CA THR A 300 -3.30 0.05 -25.34
C THR A 300 -3.38 1.32 -24.52
N ILE A 301 -2.70 2.37 -24.99
CA ILE A 301 -2.62 3.69 -24.36
C ILE A 301 -3.02 4.74 -25.39
N TYR A 302 -3.91 5.65 -24.99
CA TYR A 302 -4.25 6.85 -25.75
C TYR A 302 -3.89 8.08 -24.91
N ASP A 303 -2.91 8.85 -25.39
CA ASP A 303 -2.67 10.19 -24.88
C ASP A 303 -3.55 11.17 -25.65
N THR A 304 -4.30 12.00 -24.93
CA THR A 304 -5.28 12.92 -25.51
C THR A 304 -4.68 14.26 -25.94
N LYS A 305 -3.41 14.54 -25.60
CA LYS A 305 -2.68 15.75 -26.00
C LYS A 305 -1.99 15.59 -27.34
#